data_AF-A0A0F8ZZ43-F1
#
_entry.id   AF-A0A0F8ZZ43-F1
#
_cell.length_a   1.000
_cell.length_b   1.000
_cell.length_c   1.000
_cell.angle_alpha   90.00
_cell.angle_beta   90.00
_cell.angle_gamma   90.00
#
_symmetry.space_group_name_H-M   'P 1'
#
loop_
_entity.id
_entity.type
_entity.pdbx_description
1 polymer ?
#
loop_
_entity_poly.entity_id
_entity_poly.type
_entity_poly.pdbx_seq_one_letter_code
_entity_poly.pdbx_strand_id
1 'polypeptide(L)'
;MPGTHIGHNSILAANSVTTVGQVLERDWIFVGIPAKKFKKNYFFEDGLEDKLGHVEDIEALREKYEEIYTKRYNHLKLKERRELRKEKKEEEKKRWQP
;
A
#
# COMPACT_ATOMS: atom_id res chain seq x y z
N MET A 1 5.96 -13.52 -14.04
CA MET A 1 6.42 -14.77 -14.69
C MET A 1 5.62 -14.96 -15.97
N PRO A 2 6.03 -15.83 -16.90
CA PRO A 2 5.25 -16.10 -18.10
C PRO A 2 3.81 -16.53 -17.75
N GLY A 3 2.82 -15.96 -18.45
CA GLY A 3 1.40 -16.26 -18.23
C GLY A 3 0.81 -15.72 -16.92
N THR A 4 1.54 -14.89 -16.17
CA THR A 4 0.97 -14.23 -14.98
C THR A 4 -0.10 -13.21 -15.42
N HIS A 5 -1.29 -13.31 -14.85
CA HIS A 5 -2.36 -12.32 -15.03
C HIS A 5 -2.48 -11.44 -13.79
N ILE A 6 -2.29 -10.13 -13.98
CA ILE A 6 -2.39 -9.14 -12.91
C ILE A 6 -3.76 -8.49 -12.97
N GLY A 7 -4.58 -8.71 -11.95
CA GLY A 7 -5.92 -8.12 -11.83
C GLY A 7 -5.85 -6.61 -11.61
N HIS A 8 -6.92 -5.92 -12.00
CA HIS A 8 -7.06 -4.47 -11.80
C HIS A 8 -6.90 -4.10 -10.31
N ASN A 9 -6.32 -2.95 -10.00
CA ASN A 9 -6.08 -2.50 -8.61
C ASN A 9 -5.39 -3.53 -7.70
N SER A 10 -4.66 -4.49 -8.26
CA SER A 10 -3.83 -5.41 -7.48
C SER A 10 -2.44 -4.81 -7.28
N ILE A 11 -1.84 -5.06 -6.11
CA ILE A 11 -0.50 -4.58 -5.77
C ILE A 11 0.41 -5.78 -5.58
N LEU A 12 1.57 -5.77 -6.22
CA LEU A 12 2.65 -6.71 -5.96
C LEU A 12 3.76 -5.97 -5.20
N ALA A 13 4.06 -6.42 -3.98
CA ALA A 13 5.08 -5.78 -3.16
C ALA A 13 6.48 -5.97 -3.76
N ALA A 14 7.36 -5.00 -3.49
CA ALA A 14 8.76 -5.06 -3.90
C ALA A 14 9.42 -6.38 -3.47
N ASN A 15 10.29 -6.90 -4.33
CA ASN A 15 10.98 -8.20 -4.18
C ASN A 15 10.05 -9.43 -4.10
N SER A 16 8.80 -9.32 -4.55
CA SER A 16 7.89 -10.48 -4.66
C SER A 16 8.01 -11.13 -6.04
N VAL A 17 7.88 -12.46 -6.10
CA VAL A 17 8.03 -13.25 -7.34
C VAL A 17 6.77 -14.05 -7.58
N THR A 18 6.11 -13.82 -8.71
CA THR A 18 4.96 -14.62 -9.15
C THR A 18 5.40 -15.99 -9.67
N THR A 19 4.49 -16.96 -9.79
CA THR A 19 4.72 -18.23 -10.51
C THR A 19 4.14 -18.19 -11.93
N VAL A 20 4.51 -19.16 -12.77
CA VAL A 20 3.97 -19.32 -14.14
C VAL A 20 2.44 -19.50 -14.07
N GLY A 21 1.70 -18.76 -14.90
CA GLY A 21 0.24 -18.86 -14.94
C GLY A 21 -0.50 -18.27 -13.72
N GLN A 22 0.21 -17.64 -12.77
CA GLN A 22 -0.41 -17.13 -11.54
C GLN A 22 -1.40 -15.99 -11.84
N VAL A 23 -2.59 -16.06 -11.23
CA VAL A 23 -3.58 -14.98 -11.26
C VAL A 23 -3.49 -14.18 -9.97
N LEU A 24 -3.13 -12.91 -10.08
CA LEU A 24 -3.23 -11.94 -8.99
C LEU A 24 -4.62 -11.31 -9.04
N GLU A 25 -5.47 -11.66 -8.08
CA GLU A 25 -6.84 -11.17 -8.01
C GLU A 25 -6.95 -9.64 -7.90
N ARG A 26 -8.06 -9.13 -8.43
CA ARG A 26 -8.43 -7.72 -8.36
C ARG A 26 -8.52 -7.26 -6.90
N ASP A 27 -8.10 -6.02 -6.63
CA ASP A 27 -8.20 -5.38 -5.31
C ASP A 27 -7.46 -6.14 -4.18
N TRP A 28 -6.36 -6.83 -4.49
CA TRP A 28 -5.52 -7.54 -3.50
C TRP A 28 -4.06 -7.14 -3.56
N ILE A 29 -3.42 -7.14 -2.39
CA ILE A 29 -1.98 -6.96 -2.20
C ILE A 29 -1.34 -8.34 -2.06
N PHE A 30 -0.28 -8.58 -2.84
CA PHE A 30 0.48 -9.82 -2.89
C PHE A 30 1.92 -9.58 -2.43
N VAL A 31 2.45 -10.49 -1.61
CA VAL A 31 3.80 -10.38 -1.04
C VAL A 31 4.49 -11.75 -1.03
N GLY A 32 5.80 -11.75 -1.34
CA GLY A 32 6.68 -12.90 -1.11
C GLY A 32 7.19 -13.61 -2.36
N ILE A 33 7.97 -14.67 -2.13
CA ILE A 33 8.57 -15.53 -3.16
C ILE A 33 8.19 -16.98 -2.80
N PRO A 34 7.16 -17.59 -3.41
CA PRO A 34 6.26 -17.01 -4.40
C PRO A 34 5.25 -16.03 -3.80
N ALA A 35 4.73 -15.13 -4.62
CA ALA A 35 3.81 -14.06 -4.22
C ALA A 35 2.49 -14.65 -3.71
N LYS A 36 2.14 -14.37 -2.45
CA LYS A 36 0.90 -14.84 -1.81
C LYS A 36 -0.02 -13.66 -1.50
N LYS A 37 -1.34 -13.90 -1.49
CA LYS A 37 -2.32 -12.91 -1.02
C LYS A 37 -2.00 -12.51 0.41
N PHE A 38 -1.96 -11.22 0.65
CA PHE A 38 -1.65 -10.65 1.95
C PHE A 38 -2.85 -9.90 2.54
N LYS A 39 -3.35 -8.86 1.84
CA LYS A 39 -4.45 -8.01 2.31
C LYS A 39 -5.24 -7.46 1.12
N LYS A 40 -6.53 -7.16 1.29
CA LYS A 40 -7.28 -6.37 0.29
C LYS A 40 -6.61 -5.01 0.10
N ASN A 41 -6.48 -4.60 -1.16
CA ASN A 41 -6.04 -3.27 -1.52
C ASN A 41 -7.21 -2.30 -1.26
N TYR A 42 -6.96 -1.28 -0.45
CA TYR A 42 -7.86 -0.13 -0.26
C TYR A 42 -7.15 1.19 -0.57
N PHE A 43 -5.91 1.13 -1.08
CA PHE A 43 -5.13 2.33 -1.41
C PHE A 43 -5.76 3.13 -2.55
N PHE A 44 -6.56 2.50 -3.40
CA PHE A 44 -7.34 3.18 -4.43
C PHE A 44 -8.57 3.91 -3.86
N GLU A 45 -9.13 3.46 -2.72
CA GLU A 45 -10.25 4.17 -2.06
C GLU A 45 -9.78 5.44 -1.35
N ASP A 46 -8.52 5.52 -0.94
CA ASP A 46 -7.92 6.68 -0.25
C ASP A 46 -7.71 7.90 -1.18
N GLY A 47 -8.20 7.85 -2.44
CA GLY A 47 -8.17 8.96 -3.39
C GLY A 47 -6.76 9.38 -3.76
N LEU A 48 -5.84 8.42 -3.94
CA LEU A 48 -4.46 8.76 -4.34
C LEU A 48 -4.41 9.40 -5.72
N GLU A 49 -5.34 9.08 -6.61
CA GLU A 49 -5.46 9.66 -7.96
C GLU A 49 -5.63 11.19 -7.92
N ASP A 50 -6.43 11.71 -6.98
CA ASP A 50 -6.57 13.17 -6.77
C ASP A 50 -5.31 13.83 -6.22
N LYS A 51 -4.47 13.06 -5.50
CA LYS A 51 -3.21 13.56 -4.93
C LYS A 51 -2.04 13.51 -5.92
N LEU A 52 -2.07 12.54 -6.83
CA LEU A 52 -1.07 12.24 -7.87
C LEU A 52 -1.41 12.81 -9.26
N GLY A 53 -2.43 13.69 -9.36
CA GLY A 53 -2.94 14.25 -10.62
C GLY A 53 -1.85 14.55 -11.66
N HIS A 54 -2.14 14.27 -12.93
CA HIS A 54 -1.21 14.30 -14.08
C HIS A 54 0.04 15.15 -13.85
N VAL A 55 1.12 14.47 -13.47
CA VAL A 55 2.38 15.14 -13.19
C VAL A 55 3.25 15.10 -14.44
N GLU A 56 3.42 16.27 -15.07
CA GLU A 56 4.42 16.45 -16.13
C GLU A 56 5.85 16.51 -15.57
N ASP A 57 6.01 16.80 -14.26
CA ASP A 57 7.31 17.09 -13.63
C ASP A 57 7.65 16.18 -12.42
N ILE A 58 8.57 15.24 -12.63
CA ILE A 58 8.94 14.13 -11.73
C ILE A 58 9.44 14.64 -10.36
N GLU A 59 10.08 15.82 -10.33
CA GLU A 59 10.66 16.39 -9.12
C GLU A 59 9.58 16.91 -8.15
N ALA A 60 8.53 17.54 -8.68
CA ALA A 60 7.38 17.98 -7.88
C ALA A 60 6.59 16.79 -7.31
N LEU A 61 6.48 15.69 -8.07
CA LEU A 61 5.87 14.46 -7.54
C LEU A 61 6.66 13.91 -6.36
N ARG A 62 8.00 13.89 -6.49
CA ARG A 62 8.90 13.39 -5.47
C ARG A 62 8.81 14.21 -4.17
N GLU A 63 8.77 15.53 -4.27
CA GLU A 63 8.66 16.40 -3.10
C GLU A 63 7.33 16.20 -2.35
N LYS A 64 6.21 16.10 -3.09
CA LYS A 64 4.89 15.80 -2.53
C LYS A 64 4.85 14.43 -1.86
N TYR A 65 5.52 13.43 -2.45
CA TYR A 65 5.63 12.08 -1.90
C TYR A 65 6.49 12.07 -0.62
N GLU A 66 7.63 12.75 -0.63
CA GLU A 66 8.52 12.90 0.54
C GLU A 66 7.82 13.67 1.68
N GLU A 67 6.99 14.66 1.37
CA GLU A 67 6.20 15.38 2.37
C GLU A 67 5.17 14.47 3.06
N ILE A 68 4.45 13.66 2.27
CA ILE A 68 3.41 12.76 2.79
C ILE A 68 4.02 11.60 3.59
N TYR A 69 5.12 11.02 3.12
CA TYR A 69 5.69 9.80 3.70
C TYR A 69 6.85 10.03 4.69
N THR A 70 7.68 11.04 4.49
CA THR A 70 8.91 11.24 5.29
C THR A 70 8.65 12.08 6.55
N LYS A 71 7.75 13.09 6.50
CA LYS A 71 7.47 13.95 7.67
C LYS A 71 6.75 13.24 8.83
N ARG A 72 6.17 12.05 8.61
CA ARG A 72 5.47 11.27 9.65
C ARG A 72 6.37 10.74 10.78
N TYR A 73 7.70 10.74 10.61
CA TYR A 73 8.59 10.01 11.52
C TYR A 73 9.49 10.84 12.44
N ASN A 74 9.58 12.16 12.27
CA ASN A 74 10.60 12.96 12.98
C ASN A 74 10.10 13.76 14.20
N HIS A 75 8.79 13.98 14.38
CA HIS A 75 8.31 14.87 15.47
C HIS A 75 7.58 14.19 16.63
N LEU A 76 7.23 12.91 16.53
CA LEU A 76 6.47 12.21 17.57
C LEU A 76 7.38 11.56 18.61
N LYS A 77 7.16 11.87 19.89
CA LYS A 77 7.85 11.20 21.01
C LYS A 77 7.42 9.73 21.07
N LEU A 78 8.26 8.88 21.66
CA LEU A 78 8.05 7.42 21.76
C LEU A 78 6.66 7.02 22.33
N LYS A 79 6.10 7.83 23.24
CA LYS A 79 4.77 7.61 23.82
C LYS A 79 3.66 7.79 22.79
N GLU A 80 3.65 8.89 22.06
CA GLU A 80 2.65 9.21 21.04
C GLU A 80 2.68 8.17 19.89
N ARG A 81 3.87 7.69 19.52
CA ARG A 81 4.01 6.59 18.53
C ARG A 81 3.40 5.27 19.00
N ARG A 82 3.39 4.99 20.31
CA ARG A 82 2.74 3.78 20.87
C ARG A 82 1.23 3.92 20.88
N GLU A 83 0.71 5.10 21.18
CA GLU A 83 -0.73 5.38 21.19
C GLU A 83 -1.31 5.31 19.77
N LEU A 84 -0.70 6.00 18.80
CA LEU A 84 -1.07 5.92 17.38
C LEU A 84 -1.05 4.49 16.83
N ARG A 85 -0.10 3.65 17.29
CA ARG A 85 -0.04 2.23 16.90
C ARG A 85 -1.17 1.40 17.53
N LYS A 86 -1.61 1.74 18.74
CA LYS A 86 -2.75 1.08 19.39
C LYS A 86 -4.05 1.47 18.71
N GLU A 87 -4.27 2.76 18.47
CA GLU A 87 -5.44 3.29 17.77
C GLU A 87 -5.57 2.67 16.37
N LYS A 88 -4.51 2.67 15.55
CA LYS A 88 -4.54 2.03 14.23
C LYS A 88 -4.84 0.54 14.29
N LYS A 89 -4.31 -0.18 15.29
CA LYS A 89 -4.62 -1.61 15.48
C LYS A 89 -6.07 -1.83 15.90
N GLU A 90 -6.65 -0.93 16.68
CA GLU A 90 -8.05 -1.00 17.10
C GLU A 90 -9.00 -0.63 15.95
N GLU A 91 -8.68 0.39 15.16
CA GLU A 91 -9.38 0.72 13.92
C GLU A 91 -9.32 -0.43 12.92
N GLU A 92 -8.16 -1.02 12.71
CA GLU A 92 -8.04 -2.22 11.87
C GLU A 92 -8.85 -3.39 12.44
N LYS A 93 -8.84 -3.63 13.76
CA LYS A 93 -9.67 -4.68 14.36
C LYS A 93 -11.16 -4.43 14.18
N LYS A 94 -11.62 -3.18 14.35
CA LYS A 94 -13.02 -2.79 14.14
C LYS A 94 -13.43 -2.95 12.68
N ARG A 95 -12.54 -2.63 11.74
CA ARG A 95 -12.78 -2.78 10.28
C ARG A 95 -12.90 -4.25 9.83
N TRP A 96 -12.47 -5.21 10.65
CA TRP A 96 -12.54 -6.65 10.39
C TRP A 96 -13.64 -7.37 11.19
N GLN A 97 -14.45 -6.64 11.97
CA GLN A 97 -15.68 -7.20 12.53
C GLN A 97 -16.79 -7.14 11.47
N PRO A 98 -17.50 -8.26 11.20
CA PRO A 98 -18.55 -8.33 10.19
C PRO A 98 -19.79 -7.51 10.54
#